data_AF-A0A6A4AN28-F1
#
_entry.id   AF-A0A6A4AN28-F1
#
_cell.length_a   1.000
_cell.length_b   1.000
_cell.length_c   1.000
_cell.angle_alpha   90.00
_cell.angle_beta   90.00
_cell.angle_gamma   90.00
#
_symmetry.space_group_name_H-M   'P 1'
#
loop_
_entity.id
_entity.type
_entity.pdbx_description
1 polymer ?
#
loop_
_entity_poly.entity_id
_entity_poly.type
_entity_poly.pdbx_seq_one_letter_code
_entity_poly.pdbx_strand_id
1 'polypeptide(L)' 'MGSLKRFVNHSCRPAAAFVKLSNGRRTTVVVVTTRSIYRGEEVTVDYGDDL' A
#
# COMPACT_ATOMS: atom_id res chain seq x y z
N MET A 1 -12.13 5.36 -13.00
CA MET A 1 -12.53 5.18 -11.57
C MET A 1 -11.38 4.59 -10.76
N GLY A 2 -11.36 4.77 -9.44
CA GLY A 2 -10.44 4.10 -8.50
C GLY A 2 -10.02 5.00 -7.32
N SER A 3 -9.39 4.41 -6.31
CA SER A 3 -9.21 5.01 -4.98
C SER A 3 -7.96 5.87 -4.81
N LEU A 4 -7.86 6.55 -3.65
CA LEU A 4 -6.66 7.28 -3.19
C LEU A 4 -5.37 6.45 -3.20
N LYS A 5 -5.46 5.12 -3.09
CA LYS A 5 -4.30 4.20 -3.18
C LYS A 5 -3.47 4.36 -4.46
N ARG A 6 -4.03 4.95 -5.52
CA ARG A 6 -3.29 5.25 -6.76
C ARG A 6 -2.17 6.28 -6.60
N PHE A 7 -2.19 7.06 -5.52
CA PHE A 7 -1.22 8.12 -5.22
C PHE A 7 -0.17 7.67 -4.19
N VAL A 8 -0.22 6.42 -3.75
CA VAL A 8 0.78 5.86 -2.82
C VAL A 8 2.05 5.61 -3.59
N ASN A 9 3.10 6.37 -3.29
CA ASN A 9 4.38 6.33 -4.00
C ASN A 9 5.31 5.21 -3.50
N HIS A 10 6.40 5.01 -4.25
CA HIS A 10 7.46 4.06 -3.92
C HIS A 10 8.40 4.57 -2.83
N SER A 11 8.89 3.66 -1.99
CA SER A 11 10.09 3.83 -1.17
C SER A 11 10.74 2.48 -0.86
N CYS A 12 12.07 2.38 -0.90
CA CYS A 12 12.82 1.20 -0.42
C CYS A 12 12.73 1.01 1.11
N ARG A 13 12.18 1.99 1.86
CA ARG A 13 11.96 1.92 3.31
C ARG A 13 10.51 2.30 3.63
N PRO A 14 9.54 1.52 3.15
CA PRO A 14 8.14 1.94 3.13
C PRO A 14 7.50 1.92 4.52
N ALA A 15 6.41 2.68 4.66
CA ALA A 15 5.56 2.66 5.85
C ALA A 15 4.42 1.63 5.76
N ALA A 16 4.15 1.12 4.55
CA ALA A 16 3.06 0.21 4.27
C ALA A 16 3.43 -0.82 3.19
N ALA A 17 2.57 -1.82 3.01
CA ALA A 17 2.70 -2.84 1.96
C ALA A 17 1.38 -3.08 1.25
N PHE A 18 1.44 -3.49 -0.03
CA PHE A 18 0.29 -4.04 -0.72
C PHE A 18 0.04 -5.48 -0.27
N VAL A 19 -1.19 -5.76 0.19
CA VAL A 19 -1.59 -7.11 0.59
C VAL A 19 -2.79 -7.54 -0.25
N LYS A 20 -2.65 -8.69 -0.92
CA LYS A 20 -3.75 -9.37 -1.59
C LYS A 20 -4.55 -10.15 -0.55
N LEU A 21 -5.83 -9.85 -0.43
CA LEU A 21 -6.75 -10.53 0.48
C LEU A 21 -7.93 -11.10 -0.29
N SER A 22 -8.41 -12.25 0.20
CA SER A 22 -9.71 -12.79 -0.22
C SER A 22 -10.82 -12.11 0.57
N ASN A 23 -11.80 -11.58 -0.15
CA ASN A 23 -13.04 -11.00 0.37
C ASN A 23 -14.22 -11.80 -0.19
N GLY A 24 -14.47 -12.96 0.43
CA GLY A 24 -15.43 -13.94 -0.06
C GLY A 24 -15.02 -14.52 -1.42
N ARG A 25 -15.81 -14.25 -2.46
CA ARG A 25 -15.51 -14.67 -3.84
C ARG A 25 -14.67 -13.65 -4.63
N ARG A 26 -14.26 -12.54 -3.99
CA ARG A 26 -13.51 -11.45 -4.64
C ARG A 26 -12.10 -11.38 -4.09
N THR A 27 -11.13 -11.10 -4.95
CA THR A 27 -9.79 -10.70 -4.52
C THR A 27 -9.71 -9.18 -4.44
N THR A 28 -9.11 -8.65 -3.38
CA THR A 28 -8.89 -7.21 -3.22
C THR A 28 -7.45 -6.95 -2.77
N VAL A 29 -6.86 -5.88 -3.31
CA VAL A 29 -5.57 -5.36 -2.84
C VAL A 29 -5.83 -4.23 -1.86
N VAL A 30 -5.26 -4.34 -0.65
CA VAL A 30 -5.28 -3.29 0.37
C VAL A 30 -3.88 -2.77 0.63
N VAL A 31 -3.78 -1.57 1.21
CA VAL A 31 -2.52 -1.01 1.72
C VAL A 31 -2.57 -1.13 3.23
N VAL A 32 -1.59 -1.83 3.80
CA VAL A 32 -1.51 -2.10 5.25
C VAL A 32 -0.23 -1.48 5.79
N THR A 33 -0.35 -0.65 6.83
CA THR A 33 0.81 -0.07 7.51
C THR A 33 1.62 -1.14 8.23
N THR A 34 2.93 -1.17 8.03
CA THR A 34 3.86 -2.13 8.65
C THR A 34 4.52 -1.56 9.91
N ARG A 35 4.36 -0.26 10.15
CA ARG A 35 4.81 0.47 11.33
C ARG A 35 3.85 1.61 11.65
N SER A 36 4.03 2.25 12.80
CA SER A 36 3.34 3.49 13.12
C SER A 36 3.66 4.58 12.09
N ILE A 37 2.64 5.38 11.76
CA ILE A 37 2.74 6.56 10.91
C ILE A 37 2.26 7.77 11.70
N TYR A 38 2.94 8.90 11.55
CA TYR A 38 2.54 10.15 12.19
C TYR A 38 1.70 11.01 11.23
N ARG A 39 0.92 11.94 11.79
CA ARG A 39 0.13 12.87 10.97
C ARG A 39 1.06 13.71 10.10
N GLY A 40 0.76 13.76 8.79
CA GLY A 40 1.56 14.50 7.81
C GLY A 40 2.70 13.69 7.20
N GLU A 41 2.95 12.48 7.70
CA GLU A 41 3.88 11.55 7.08
C GLU A 41 3.28 10.95 5.80
N GLU A 42 4.08 10.88 4.74
CA GLU A 42 3.67 10.26 3.48
C GLU A 42 3.56 8.73 3.63
N VAL A 43 2.48 8.16 3.11
CA VAL A 43 2.32 6.70 3.04
C VAL A 43 2.98 6.19 1.76
N THR A 44 4.05 5.42 1.92
CA THR A 44 4.79 4.79 0.83
C THR A 44 4.76 3.27 0.94
N VAL A 45 4.93 2.61 -0.21
CA VAL A 45 5.03 1.15 -0.35
C VAL A 45 6.27 0.79 -1.14
N ASP A 46 6.75 -0.44 -1.00
CA ASP A 46 7.70 -0.98 -1.97
C ASP A 46 6.94 -1.44 -3.22
N TYR A 47 7.45 -1.08 -4.40
CA TYR A 47 6.87 -1.51 -5.65
C TYR A 47 7.47 -2.84 -6.14
N GLY A 48 8.58 -3.29 -5.53
CA GLY A 48 9.33 -4.45 -5.96
C GLY A 48 10.18 -4.18 -7.20
N ASP A 49 10.79 -5.25 -7.70
CA ASP A 49 11.76 -5.21 -8.80
C ASP A 49 11.11 -5.36 -10.19
N ASP A 50 9.78 -5.52 -10.25
CA ASP A 50 9.02 -5.79 -11.48
C ASP A 50 8.64 -4.50 -12.26
N LEU A 51 9.34 -3.39 -12.01
CA LEU A 51 9.12 -2.08 -12.64
C LEU A 51 10.17 -1.72 -13.68
#